data_AF-A0A1H5YQ25-F1
#
_entry.id   AF-A0A1H5YQ25-F1
#
_cell.length_a   1.000
_cell.length_b   1.000
_cell.length_c   1.000
_cell.angle_alpha   90.00
_cell.angle_beta   90.00
_cell.angle_gamma   90.00
#
_symmetry.space_group_name_H-M   'P 1'
#
loop_
_entity.id
_entity.type
_entity.pdbx_description
1 polymer ?
#
loop_
_entity_poly.entity_id
_entity_poly.type
_entity_poly.pdbx_seq_one_letter_code
_entity_poly.pdbx_strand_id
1 'polypeptide(L)'
;MLTHRGIADTLDYPSLLKIYRERGPYGRDDLMEGTELFVKYILQIEALCGSYEAKNYAELSQLLGLGSRPIIRHSQKAEIAQSLHDILVMRKTGKIGEVLDAVHGSGLLSKPREIREIERSIGSSNLDGRSQRDTEFAQKLRDISYQEVIAYMHFKNERTPFSTQHGVKGDEFDNVVVVIDDGVWNQYNMGKMLAGSDIESRRQRSRNLFYVCCSRARQRLAVVFLTDLPPEAKPVARDWFASGIVHP
;
A
#
# COMPACT_ATOMS: atom_id res chain seq x y z
N MET A 1 -21.71 -0.88 -9.78
CA MET A 1 -21.47 0.22 -8.81
C MET A 1 -20.65 -0.33 -7.64
N LEU A 2 -19.32 -0.44 -7.80
CA LEU A 2 -18.39 -0.89 -6.75
C LEU A 2 -17.94 0.34 -5.96
N THR A 3 -18.79 0.84 -5.08
CA THR A 3 -18.36 1.80 -4.08
C THR A 3 -17.46 1.07 -3.07
N HIS A 4 -16.34 1.67 -2.70
CA HIS A 4 -15.37 1.19 -1.69
C HIS A 4 -15.95 0.88 -0.30
N ARG A 5 -17.27 0.97 -0.13
CA ARG A 5 -18.01 0.49 1.03
C ARG A 5 -18.07 -1.04 1.03
N GLY A 6 -18.33 -1.66 -0.14
CA GLY A 6 -18.36 -3.13 -0.26
C GLY A 6 -16.98 -3.76 -0.08
N ILE A 7 -15.92 -3.07 -0.51
CA ILE A 7 -14.55 -3.58 -0.43
C ILE A 7 -14.05 -3.63 1.02
N ALA A 8 -14.47 -2.74 1.92
CA ALA A 8 -14.01 -2.77 3.32
C ALA A 8 -14.70 -3.84 4.19
N ASP A 9 -15.91 -4.27 3.83
CA ASP A 9 -16.56 -5.44 4.45
C ASP A 9 -16.08 -6.76 3.80
N THR A 10 -15.45 -6.67 2.63
CA THR A 10 -14.83 -7.81 1.91
C THR A 10 -13.33 -7.95 2.23
N LEU A 11 -12.70 -6.91 2.77
CA LEU A 11 -11.29 -6.91 3.15
C LEU A 11 -11.23 -6.91 4.67
N ASP A 12 -10.49 -7.84 5.26
CA ASP A 12 -10.47 -8.13 6.69
C ASP A 12 -9.83 -7.02 7.58
N TYR A 13 -10.08 -5.73 7.33
CA TYR A 13 -9.61 -4.57 8.09
C TYR A 13 -10.65 -3.43 8.33
N PRO A 14 -11.90 -3.73 8.70
CA PRO A 14 -12.97 -2.73 8.82
C PRO A 14 -12.74 -1.68 9.92
N SER A 15 -12.14 -2.06 11.06
CA SER A 15 -11.91 -1.17 12.19
C SER A 15 -10.81 -0.17 11.89
N LEU A 16 -9.72 -0.64 11.24
CA LEU A 16 -8.62 0.20 10.78
C LEU A 16 -9.12 1.29 9.84
N LEU A 17 -9.90 0.91 8.82
CA LEU A 17 -10.45 1.89 7.87
C LEU A 17 -11.41 2.88 8.55
N LYS A 18 -12.22 2.41 9.51
CA LYS A 18 -13.15 3.26 10.26
C LYS A 18 -12.41 4.35 11.03
N ILE A 19 -11.36 4.00 11.77
CA ILE A 19 -10.59 4.98 12.57
C ILE A 19 -9.94 6.05 11.66
N TYR A 20 -9.36 5.64 10.54
CA TYR A 20 -8.77 6.60 9.59
C TYR A 20 -9.82 7.50 8.91
N ARG A 21 -11.05 7.02 8.70
CA ARG A 21 -12.17 7.87 8.23
C ARG A 21 -12.64 8.86 9.30
N GLU A 22 -12.70 8.45 10.55
CA GLU A 22 -13.08 9.32 11.68
C GLU A 22 -12.05 10.44 11.92
N ARG A 23 -10.78 10.21 11.55
CA ARG A 23 -9.70 11.18 11.74
C ARG A 23 -9.88 12.45 10.89
N GLY A 24 -10.42 12.35 9.68
CA GLY A 24 -10.63 13.50 8.81
C GLY A 24 -10.99 13.15 7.37
N PRO A 25 -11.33 14.16 6.55
CA PRO A 25 -11.78 13.97 5.17
C PRO A 25 -10.75 13.27 4.28
N TYR A 26 -9.46 13.42 4.58
CA TYR A 26 -8.35 12.80 3.84
C TYR A 26 -7.77 11.54 4.50
N GLY A 27 -8.22 11.16 5.71
CA GLY A 27 -7.56 10.07 6.45
C GLY A 27 -7.66 8.72 5.75
N ARG A 28 -8.68 8.53 4.89
CA ARG A 28 -8.74 7.38 3.98
C ARG A 28 -7.59 7.38 2.97
N ASP A 29 -7.34 8.51 2.32
CA ASP A 29 -6.30 8.61 1.29
C ASP A 29 -4.92 8.51 1.96
N ASP A 30 -4.77 9.09 3.15
CA ASP A 30 -3.54 8.98 3.95
C ASP A 30 -3.19 7.52 4.31
N LEU A 31 -4.20 6.71 4.63
CA LEU A 31 -4.03 5.26 4.85
C LEU A 31 -3.63 4.55 3.57
N MET A 32 -4.22 4.90 2.43
CA MET A 32 -3.98 4.22 1.16
C MET A 32 -2.61 4.57 0.55
N GLU A 33 -2.22 5.84 0.65
CA GLU A 33 -0.93 6.35 0.18
C GLU A 33 0.21 5.99 1.15
N GLY A 34 -0.11 5.68 2.41
CA GLY A 34 0.88 5.40 3.45
C GLY A 34 1.67 6.65 3.85
N THR A 35 1.04 7.81 3.80
CA THR A 35 1.66 9.11 4.12
C THR A 35 1.65 9.41 5.61
N GLU A 36 0.70 8.82 6.35
CA GLU A 36 0.49 9.03 7.76
C GLU A 36 1.59 8.39 8.63
N LEU A 37 1.90 9.01 9.78
CA LEU A 37 3.03 8.62 10.63
C LEU A 37 2.92 7.19 11.18
N PHE A 38 1.78 6.81 11.75
CA PHE A 38 1.60 5.45 12.28
C PHE A 38 1.61 4.42 11.15
N VAL A 39 0.98 4.72 10.00
CA VAL A 39 1.03 3.83 8.83
C VAL A 39 2.47 3.63 8.38
N LYS A 40 3.25 4.70 8.20
CA LYS A 40 4.67 4.60 7.81
C LYS A 40 5.46 3.69 8.75
N TYR A 41 5.24 3.83 10.06
CA TYR A 41 5.93 3.02 11.03
C TYR A 41 5.50 1.55 11.01
N ILE A 42 4.19 1.29 10.88
CA ILE A 42 3.65 -0.06 10.71
C ILE A 42 4.20 -0.71 9.42
N LEU A 43 4.27 0.03 8.31
CA LEU A 43 4.85 -0.45 7.06
C LEU A 43 6.33 -0.86 7.22
N GLN A 44 7.10 -0.13 8.02
CA GLN A 44 8.49 -0.50 8.31
C GLN A 44 8.58 -1.79 9.14
N ILE A 45 7.70 -1.98 10.12
CA ILE A 45 7.62 -3.21 10.91
C ILE A 45 7.26 -4.40 10.01
N GLU A 46 6.30 -4.21 9.12
CA GLU A 46 5.85 -5.25 8.19
C GLU A 46 6.94 -5.61 7.17
N ALA A 47 7.66 -4.61 6.64
CA ALA A 47 8.82 -4.85 5.77
C ALA A 47 9.93 -5.65 6.49
N LEU A 48 10.19 -5.33 7.76
CA LEU A 48 11.15 -6.06 8.59
C LEU A 48 10.73 -7.52 8.80
N CYS A 49 9.46 -7.76 9.16
CA CYS A 49 8.92 -9.09 9.36
C CYS A 49 8.92 -9.91 8.06
N GLY A 50 8.48 -9.31 6.95
CA GLY A 50 8.47 -9.94 5.64
C GLY A 50 9.87 -10.31 5.15
N SER A 51 10.87 -9.45 5.37
CA SER A 51 12.27 -9.74 5.03
C SER A 51 12.81 -10.93 5.84
N TYR A 52 12.42 -11.06 7.10
CA TYR A 52 12.79 -12.18 7.95
C TYR A 52 12.12 -13.49 7.50
N GLU A 53 10.82 -13.48 7.20
CA GLU A 53 10.07 -14.64 6.69
C GLU A 53 10.62 -15.11 5.32
N ALA A 54 10.97 -14.17 4.44
CA ALA A 54 11.58 -14.44 3.14
C ALA A 54 13.06 -14.86 3.23
N LYS A 55 13.66 -14.86 4.43
CA LYS A 55 15.09 -15.09 4.66
C LYS A 55 16.00 -14.14 3.85
N ASN A 56 15.52 -12.95 3.52
CA ASN A 56 16.29 -11.91 2.85
C ASN A 56 17.16 -11.15 3.88
N TYR A 57 18.28 -11.76 4.26
CA TYR A 57 19.17 -11.21 5.29
C TYR A 57 19.84 -9.89 4.89
N ALA A 58 20.00 -9.62 3.59
CA ALA A 58 20.57 -8.38 3.09
C ALA A 58 19.65 -7.19 3.41
N GLU A 59 18.39 -7.29 2.98
CA GLU A 59 17.35 -6.28 3.25
C GLU A 59 17.08 -6.15 4.76
N LEU A 60 17.00 -7.27 5.47
CA LEU A 60 16.85 -7.29 6.92
C LEU A 60 17.97 -6.50 7.62
N SER A 61 19.23 -6.70 7.20
CA SER A 61 20.37 -5.99 7.78
C SER A 61 20.34 -4.49 7.49
N GLN A 62 19.86 -4.09 6.31
CA GLN A 62 19.70 -2.69 5.95
C GLN A 62 18.60 -2.02 6.78
N LEU A 63 17.45 -2.67 6.93
CA LEU A 63 16.34 -2.18 7.75
C LEU A 63 16.72 -2.07 9.23
N LEU A 64 17.45 -3.04 9.76
CA LEU A 64 17.99 -2.98 11.13
C LEU A 64 19.09 -1.92 11.29
N GLY A 65 19.90 -1.69 10.24
CA GLY A 65 20.93 -0.65 10.21
C GLY A 65 20.37 0.78 10.22
N LEU A 66 19.12 0.97 9.77
CA LEU A 66 18.35 2.20 9.97
C LEU A 66 17.78 2.32 11.41
N GLY A 67 17.80 1.22 12.16
CA GLY A 67 17.36 1.14 13.55
C GLY A 67 18.48 1.44 14.57
N SER A 68 18.15 1.24 15.85
CA SER A 68 19.04 1.60 16.97
C SER A 68 20.11 0.55 17.31
N ARG A 69 20.09 -0.64 16.70
CA ARG A 69 20.96 -1.77 17.07
C ARG A 69 21.77 -2.30 15.88
N PRO A 70 23.02 -1.83 15.68
CA PRO A 70 23.93 -2.46 14.72
C PRO A 70 24.27 -3.89 15.18
N ILE A 71 24.29 -4.84 14.24
CA ILE A 71 24.70 -6.22 14.50
C ILE A 71 26.23 -6.25 14.58
N ILE A 72 26.76 -6.36 15.81
CA ILE A 72 28.21 -6.34 16.07
C ILE A 72 28.72 -7.73 16.46
N ARG A 73 27.87 -8.58 17.06
CA ARG A 73 28.24 -9.92 17.55
C ARG A 73 27.32 -11.01 17.02
N HIS A 74 27.84 -12.23 16.91
CA HIS A 74 27.05 -13.40 16.53
C HIS A 74 25.91 -13.71 17.52
N SER A 75 26.09 -13.46 18.82
CA SER A 75 25.05 -13.65 19.84
C SER A 75 23.83 -12.76 19.61
N GLN A 76 24.04 -11.54 19.10
CA GLN A 76 22.96 -10.60 18.81
C GLN A 76 22.05 -11.08 17.67
N LYS A 77 22.57 -11.92 16.76
CA LYS A 77 21.75 -12.52 15.69
C LYS A 77 20.69 -13.46 16.27
N ALA A 78 21.05 -14.22 17.30
CA ALA A 78 20.12 -15.13 17.97
C ALA A 78 19.04 -14.35 18.74
N GLU A 79 19.41 -13.28 19.45
CA GLU A 79 18.47 -12.40 20.16
C GLU A 79 17.51 -11.68 19.21
N ILE A 80 18.02 -11.18 18.07
CA ILE A 80 17.21 -10.55 17.03
C ILE A 80 16.25 -11.56 16.39
N ALA A 81 16.74 -12.77 16.07
CA ALA A 81 15.90 -13.82 15.51
C ALA A 81 14.79 -14.24 16.47
N GLN A 82 15.10 -14.37 17.76
CA GLN A 82 14.09 -14.68 18.78
C GLN A 82 13.06 -13.56 18.90
N SER A 83 13.50 -12.30 18.98
CA SER A 83 12.62 -11.14 19.06
C SER A 83 11.68 -11.05 17.85
N LEU A 84 12.22 -11.28 16.64
CA LEU A 84 11.42 -11.32 15.41
C LEU A 84 10.43 -12.49 15.42
N HIS A 85 10.84 -13.67 15.90
CA HIS A 85 9.94 -14.81 16.04
C HIS A 85 8.78 -14.49 16.99
N ASP A 86 9.05 -13.91 18.15
CA ASP A 86 8.04 -13.53 19.14
C ASP A 86 7.07 -12.49 18.56
N ILE A 87 7.58 -11.51 17.80
CA ILE A 87 6.77 -10.53 17.07
C ILE A 87 5.89 -11.22 16.02
N LEU A 88 6.42 -12.17 15.23
CA LEU A 88 5.64 -12.93 14.25
C LEU A 88 4.51 -13.72 14.90
N VAL A 89 4.71 -14.27 16.10
CA VAL A 89 3.66 -14.94 16.87
C VAL A 89 2.63 -13.92 17.35
N MET A 90 3.05 -12.79 17.93
CA MET A 90 2.14 -11.72 18.40
C MET A 90 1.31 -11.11 17.26
N ARG A 91 1.85 -10.99 16.05
CA ARG A 91 1.13 -10.51 14.86
C ARG A 91 -0.14 -11.33 14.58
N LYS A 92 -0.20 -12.61 14.98
CA LYS A 92 -1.34 -13.51 14.72
C LYS A 92 -2.54 -13.27 15.61
N THR A 93 -2.33 -12.89 16.86
CA THR A 93 -3.39 -12.85 17.88
C THR A 93 -3.45 -11.55 18.66
N GLY A 94 -2.40 -10.73 18.61
CA GLY A 94 -2.25 -9.52 19.39
C GLY A 94 -2.88 -8.29 18.75
N LYS A 95 -2.82 -7.19 19.50
CA LYS A 95 -3.25 -5.86 19.04
C LYS A 95 -2.11 -5.06 18.43
N ILE A 96 -2.45 -3.99 17.71
CA ILE A 96 -1.46 -3.02 17.18
C ILE A 96 -0.56 -2.50 18.30
N GLY A 97 -1.12 -2.09 19.43
CA GLY A 97 -0.32 -1.56 20.55
C GLY A 97 0.70 -2.56 21.10
N GLU A 98 0.33 -3.83 21.24
CA GLU A 98 1.20 -4.88 21.78
C GLU A 98 2.39 -5.15 20.85
N VAL A 99 2.14 -5.23 19.54
CA VAL A 99 3.20 -5.42 18.55
C VAL A 99 4.12 -4.20 18.48
N LEU A 100 3.57 -2.97 18.53
CA LEU A 100 4.37 -1.74 18.56
C LEU A 100 5.29 -1.70 19.78
N ASP A 101 4.80 -2.12 20.95
CA ASP A 101 5.57 -2.14 22.19
C ASP A 101 6.62 -3.24 22.18
N ALA A 102 6.32 -4.43 21.64
CA ALA A 102 7.27 -5.52 21.49
C ALA A 102 8.44 -5.16 20.56
N VAL A 103 8.13 -4.51 19.42
CA VAL A 103 9.16 -3.99 18.50
C VAL A 103 10.02 -2.93 19.20
N HIS A 104 9.42 -2.06 20.00
CA HIS A 104 10.16 -1.03 20.71
C HIS A 104 11.03 -1.63 21.84
N GLY A 105 10.49 -2.56 22.63
CA GLY A 105 11.18 -3.22 23.74
C GLY A 105 12.35 -4.10 23.29
N SER A 106 12.23 -4.75 22.12
CA SER A 106 13.34 -5.50 21.50
C SER A 106 14.44 -4.59 20.93
N GLY A 107 14.15 -3.30 20.71
CA GLY A 107 15.10 -2.34 20.15
C GLY A 107 15.45 -2.58 18.69
N LEU A 108 14.61 -3.34 17.96
CA LEU A 108 14.81 -3.62 16.53
C LEU A 108 14.61 -2.38 15.67
N LEU A 109 13.59 -1.57 15.99
CA LEU A 109 13.30 -0.32 15.31
C LEU A 109 13.24 0.85 16.28
N SER A 110 13.75 1.99 15.82
CA SER A 110 13.68 3.25 16.56
C SER A 110 12.27 3.82 16.42
N LYS A 111 11.62 4.11 17.55
CA LYS A 111 10.31 4.76 17.54
C LYS A 111 10.46 6.24 17.11
N PRO A 112 9.71 6.70 16.08
CA PRO A 112 9.69 8.11 15.69
C PRO A 112 9.36 9.03 16.88
N ARG A 113 9.94 10.23 16.91
CA ARG A 113 9.82 11.14 18.07
C ARG A 113 8.37 11.56 18.28
N GLU A 114 7.69 11.83 17.18
CA GLU A 114 6.31 12.29 17.10
C GLU A 114 5.35 11.23 17.65
N ILE A 115 5.53 9.97 17.27
CA ILE A 115 4.71 8.86 17.80
C ILE A 115 4.92 8.73 19.31
N ARG A 116 6.17 8.82 19.76
CA ARG A 116 6.50 8.76 21.19
C ARG A 116 5.94 9.95 21.98
N GLU A 117 5.90 11.13 21.39
CA GLU A 117 5.29 12.33 22.00
C GLU A 117 3.79 12.16 22.14
N ILE A 118 3.10 11.76 21.06
CA ILE A 118 1.66 11.47 21.07
C ILE A 118 1.34 10.43 22.15
N GLU A 119 2.08 9.32 22.19
CA GLU A 119 1.83 8.27 23.20
C GLU A 119 2.10 8.72 24.63
N ARG A 120 3.12 9.55 24.87
CA ARG A 120 3.39 10.09 26.22
C ARG A 120 2.28 11.03 26.68
N SER A 121 1.64 11.72 25.74
CA SER A 121 0.52 12.63 26.01
C SER A 121 -0.80 11.89 26.26
N ILE A 122 -0.87 10.58 26.02
CA ILE A 122 -2.05 9.76 26.32
C ILE A 122 -2.37 9.84 27.82
N GLY A 123 -3.59 10.29 28.17
CA GLY A 123 -4.04 10.44 29.57
C GLY A 123 -3.66 11.78 30.23
N SER A 124 -3.03 12.70 29.49
CA SER A 124 -2.79 14.07 29.98
C SER A 124 -4.06 14.93 29.92
N SER A 125 -4.37 15.67 30.98
CA SER A 125 -5.57 16.52 31.08
C SER A 125 -5.43 17.91 30.47
N ASN A 126 -4.20 18.38 30.21
CA ASN A 126 -3.91 19.71 29.65
C ASN A 126 -3.44 19.60 28.18
N LEU A 127 -4.31 19.11 27.30
CA LEU A 127 -4.04 19.04 25.85
C LEU A 127 -4.86 20.09 25.11
N ASP A 128 -4.29 20.64 24.03
CA ASP A 128 -5.06 21.43 23.09
C ASP A 128 -5.98 20.52 22.26
N GLY A 129 -7.02 21.09 21.63
CA GLY A 129 -8.02 20.32 20.89
C GLY A 129 -7.48 19.54 19.68
N ARG A 130 -6.24 19.82 19.24
CA ARG A 130 -5.55 19.02 18.23
C ARG A 130 -4.85 17.82 18.87
N SER A 131 -4.03 18.03 19.89
CA SER A 131 -3.31 16.95 20.57
C SER A 131 -4.27 15.95 21.20
N GLN A 132 -5.42 16.40 21.72
CA GLN A 132 -6.45 15.51 22.23
C GLN A 132 -7.01 14.55 21.15
N ARG A 133 -7.24 15.05 19.92
CA ARG A 133 -7.69 14.19 18.83
C ARG A 133 -6.62 13.21 18.38
N ASP A 134 -5.36 13.63 18.35
CA ASP A 134 -4.25 12.74 17.98
C ASP A 134 -4.01 11.65 19.04
N THR A 135 -4.17 11.96 20.34
CA THR A 135 -4.05 10.97 21.42
C THR A 135 -5.22 9.98 21.43
N GLU A 136 -6.46 10.46 21.24
CA GLU A 136 -7.64 9.60 21.10
C GLU A 136 -7.53 8.68 19.88
N PHE A 137 -7.05 9.20 18.74
CA PHE A 137 -6.78 8.41 17.55
C PHE A 137 -5.73 7.32 17.84
N ALA A 138 -4.61 7.68 18.47
CA ALA A 138 -3.55 6.73 18.81
C ALA A 138 -4.03 5.64 19.78
N GLN A 139 -4.83 5.99 20.79
CA GLN A 139 -5.44 5.01 21.70
C GLN A 139 -6.32 4.01 20.94
N LYS A 140 -7.28 4.51 20.15
CA LYS A 140 -8.18 3.64 19.38
C LYS A 140 -7.41 2.77 18.37
N LEU A 141 -6.37 3.33 17.72
CA LEU A 141 -5.53 2.60 16.78
C LEU A 141 -4.82 1.43 17.47
N ARG A 142 -4.25 1.67 18.66
CA ARG A 142 -3.55 0.63 19.44
C ARG A 142 -4.46 -0.52 19.86
N ASP A 143 -5.77 -0.29 19.95
CA ASP A 143 -6.75 -1.30 20.32
C ASP A 143 -7.21 -2.23 19.19
N ILE A 144 -6.89 -1.92 17.93
CA ILE A 144 -7.26 -2.76 16.78
C ILE A 144 -6.43 -4.05 16.77
N SER A 145 -7.03 -5.14 16.28
CA SER A 145 -6.33 -6.40 16.02
C SER A 145 -5.24 -6.23 14.96
N TYR A 146 -4.06 -6.80 15.19
CA TYR A 146 -2.98 -6.74 14.21
C TYR A 146 -3.32 -7.48 12.90
N GLN A 147 -4.29 -8.39 12.92
CA GLN A 147 -4.77 -9.06 11.70
C GLN A 147 -5.31 -8.08 10.66
N GLU A 148 -5.91 -6.97 11.10
CA GLU A 148 -6.38 -5.93 10.18
C GLU A 148 -5.21 -5.22 9.48
N VAL A 149 -4.06 -5.08 10.15
CA VAL A 149 -2.84 -4.55 9.52
C VAL A 149 -2.34 -5.53 8.46
N ILE A 150 -2.31 -6.82 8.77
CA ILE A 150 -1.87 -7.86 7.82
C ILE A 150 -2.80 -7.90 6.61
N ALA A 151 -4.12 -7.87 6.81
CA ALA A 151 -5.10 -7.82 5.73
C ALA A 151 -4.94 -6.55 4.87
N TYR A 152 -4.71 -5.39 5.50
CA TYR A 152 -4.37 -4.16 4.80
C TYR A 152 -3.07 -4.30 3.99
N MET A 153 -2.04 -4.95 4.53
CA MET A 153 -0.78 -5.21 3.83
C MET A 153 -0.96 -6.15 2.65
N HIS A 154 -1.72 -7.24 2.80
CA HIS A 154 -2.06 -8.13 1.70
C HIS A 154 -2.80 -7.36 0.61
N PHE A 155 -3.81 -6.59 0.95
CA PHE A 155 -4.52 -5.77 -0.03
C PHE A 155 -3.60 -4.75 -0.71
N LYS A 156 -2.72 -4.08 0.03
CA LYS A 156 -1.76 -3.13 -0.53
C LYS A 156 -0.79 -3.83 -1.47
N ASN A 157 -0.27 -4.99 -1.08
CA ASN A 157 0.66 -5.81 -1.85
C ASN A 157 -0.01 -6.51 -3.05
N GLU A 158 -1.27 -6.93 -2.96
CA GLU A 158 -2.06 -7.47 -4.08
C GLU A 158 -2.49 -6.38 -5.05
N ARG A 159 -2.53 -5.13 -4.59
CA ARG A 159 -2.52 -3.95 -5.46
C ARG A 159 -1.14 -3.59 -6.00
N THR A 160 -0.04 -4.20 -5.54
CA THR A 160 1.29 -3.98 -6.14
C THR A 160 1.62 -4.76 -7.41
N PRO A 161 1.06 -5.95 -7.76
CA PRO A 161 1.11 -6.42 -9.15
C PRO A 161 0.31 -5.49 -10.09
N PHE A 162 -0.59 -4.67 -9.55
CA PHE A 162 -1.32 -3.60 -10.25
C PHE A 162 -0.93 -2.22 -9.73
N SER A 163 0.37 -1.95 -9.60
CA SER A 163 0.86 -0.70 -9.04
C SER A 163 0.43 0.50 -9.90
N THR A 164 -0.59 1.24 -9.49
CA THR A 164 -0.71 2.68 -9.82
C THR A 164 0.24 3.44 -8.90
N GLN A 165 1.55 3.19 -9.01
CA GLN A 165 2.52 3.95 -8.23
C GLN A 165 2.74 5.32 -8.88
N HIS A 166 2.31 6.35 -8.15
CA HIS A 166 2.87 7.70 -8.22
C HIS A 166 4.34 7.68 -7.74
N GLY A 167 5.19 6.99 -8.49
CA GLY A 167 6.61 6.77 -8.16
C GLY A 167 7.43 6.17 -9.29
N VAL A 168 6.80 5.50 -10.27
CA VAL A 168 7.47 5.03 -11.48
C VAL A 168 7.51 6.14 -12.53
N LYS A 169 8.44 7.09 -12.39
CA LYS A 169 8.88 7.92 -13.52
C LYS A 169 10.27 7.45 -13.96
N GLY A 170 10.36 6.22 -14.48
CA GLY A 170 11.59 5.74 -15.12
C GLY A 170 11.73 4.23 -15.21
N ASP A 171 11.02 3.47 -14.38
CA ASP A 171 11.22 2.01 -14.32
C ASP A 171 10.54 1.29 -15.49
N GLU A 172 11.16 0.21 -15.94
CA GLU A 172 10.69 -0.66 -17.02
C GLU A 172 10.82 -2.12 -16.57
N PHE A 173 9.97 -3.00 -17.10
CA PHE A 173 9.86 -4.41 -16.73
C PHE A 173 9.91 -5.29 -17.97
N ASP A 174 10.43 -6.52 -17.84
CA ASP A 174 10.52 -7.45 -18.98
C ASP A 174 9.14 -7.84 -19.52
N ASN A 175 8.18 -8.09 -18.63
CA ASN A 175 6.82 -8.49 -18.98
C ASN A 175 5.82 -7.61 -18.24
N VAL A 176 4.86 -7.02 -18.97
CA VAL A 176 3.83 -6.13 -18.42
C VAL A 176 2.45 -6.59 -18.89
N VAL A 177 1.49 -6.61 -17.96
CA VAL A 177 0.07 -6.78 -18.28
C VAL A 177 -0.66 -5.50 -17.89
N VAL A 178 -1.27 -4.83 -18.85
CA VAL A 178 -2.11 -3.64 -18.65
C VAL A 178 -3.56 -4.09 -18.64
N VAL A 179 -4.19 -4.06 -17.47
CA VAL A 179 -5.61 -4.38 -17.32
C VAL A 179 -6.42 -3.09 -17.26
N ILE A 180 -7.43 -2.98 -18.12
CA ILE A 180 -8.23 -1.78 -18.32
C ILE A 180 -9.67 -2.07 -17.99
N ASP A 181 -10.23 -1.27 -17.09
CA ASP A 181 -11.64 -1.29 -16.74
C ASP A 181 -12.23 0.12 -16.92
N ASP A 182 -12.84 0.35 -18.07
CA ASP A 182 -13.47 1.65 -18.38
C ASP A 182 -14.78 1.89 -17.61
N GLY A 183 -15.29 0.87 -16.89
CA GLY A 183 -16.47 0.98 -16.04
C GLY A 183 -16.19 1.55 -14.65
N VAL A 184 -14.92 1.59 -14.23
CA VAL A 184 -14.53 1.96 -12.86
C VAL A 184 -14.07 3.42 -12.74
N TRP A 185 -13.55 4.02 -13.81
CA TRP A 185 -12.91 5.35 -13.75
C TRP A 185 -13.65 6.40 -14.57
N ASN A 186 -14.03 7.52 -13.96
CA ASN A 186 -14.68 8.63 -14.70
C ASN A 186 -13.68 9.58 -15.38
N GLN A 187 -12.44 9.62 -14.89
CA GLN A 187 -11.40 10.56 -15.32
C GLN A 187 -10.62 10.10 -16.56
N TYR A 188 -10.76 8.83 -16.94
CA TYR A 188 -10.07 8.17 -18.05
C TYR A 188 -11.06 7.25 -18.76
N ASN A 189 -10.90 7.04 -20.06
CA ASN A 189 -11.66 6.05 -20.79
C ASN A 189 -10.88 5.62 -22.05
N MET A 190 -10.26 4.45 -22.01
CA MET A 190 -9.37 3.98 -23.07
C MET A 190 -10.16 3.50 -24.29
N GLY A 191 -11.33 2.90 -24.10
CA GLY A 191 -12.23 2.49 -25.17
C GLY A 191 -12.74 3.68 -25.98
N LYS A 192 -13.26 4.72 -25.34
CA LYS A 192 -13.68 5.96 -26.02
C LYS A 192 -12.51 6.74 -26.59
N MET A 193 -11.34 6.66 -25.96
CA MET A 193 -10.11 7.23 -26.51
C MET A 193 -9.73 6.55 -27.83
N LEU A 194 -9.70 5.21 -27.87
CA LEU A 194 -9.42 4.43 -29.08
C LEU A 194 -10.49 4.66 -30.16
N ALA A 195 -11.76 4.73 -29.78
CA ALA A 195 -12.87 5.03 -30.69
C ALA A 195 -12.86 6.47 -31.23
N GLY A 196 -12.04 7.35 -30.65
CA GLY A 196 -12.10 8.78 -30.98
C GLY A 196 -13.42 9.45 -30.59
N SER A 197 -14.24 8.87 -29.71
CA SER A 197 -15.56 9.41 -29.32
C SER A 197 -15.56 10.16 -27.99
N ASP A 198 -14.41 10.26 -27.32
CA ASP A 198 -14.29 10.96 -26.04
C ASP A 198 -14.12 12.50 -26.16
N ILE A 199 -14.31 13.24 -25.06
CA ILE A 199 -13.96 14.66 -24.99
C ILE A 199 -12.45 14.85 -25.05
N GLU A 200 -11.98 15.92 -25.72
CA GLU A 200 -10.55 16.14 -26.01
C GLU A 200 -9.65 16.07 -24.75
N SER A 201 -10.07 16.71 -23.67
CA SER A 201 -9.32 16.76 -22.41
C SER A 201 -9.15 15.37 -21.76
N ARG A 202 -10.21 14.55 -21.77
CA ARG A 202 -10.16 13.18 -21.24
C ARG A 202 -9.45 12.24 -22.20
N ARG A 203 -9.63 12.41 -23.51
CA ARG A 203 -8.93 11.66 -24.55
C ARG A 203 -7.42 11.83 -24.40
N GLN A 204 -6.94 13.08 -24.30
CA GLN A 204 -5.52 13.36 -24.13
C GLN A 204 -4.95 12.73 -22.85
N ARG A 205 -5.68 12.85 -21.74
CA ARG A 205 -5.27 12.28 -20.46
C ARG A 205 -5.19 10.75 -20.50
N SER A 206 -6.21 10.11 -21.07
CA SER A 206 -6.27 8.65 -21.26
C SER A 206 -5.14 8.18 -22.16
N ARG A 207 -4.84 8.91 -23.23
CA ARG A 207 -3.73 8.61 -24.15
C ARG A 207 -2.38 8.68 -23.45
N ASN A 208 -2.15 9.72 -22.66
CA ASN A 208 -0.89 9.86 -21.90
C ASN A 208 -0.73 8.71 -20.90
N LEU A 209 -1.77 8.38 -20.15
CA LEU A 209 -1.72 7.28 -19.19
C LEU A 209 -1.51 5.93 -19.89
N PHE A 210 -2.27 5.67 -20.94
CA PHE A 210 -2.16 4.43 -21.73
C PHE A 210 -0.76 4.26 -22.32
N TYR A 211 -0.19 5.32 -22.88
CA TYR A 211 1.20 5.34 -23.35
C TYR A 211 2.18 4.99 -22.22
N VAL A 212 2.06 5.66 -21.07
CA VAL A 212 2.93 5.42 -19.91
C VAL A 212 2.83 3.99 -19.40
N CYS A 213 1.65 3.37 -19.43
CA CYS A 213 1.47 1.97 -19.03
C CYS A 213 2.12 1.00 -20.03
N CYS A 214 1.87 1.19 -21.32
CA CYS A 214 2.40 0.31 -22.36
C CYS A 214 3.91 0.42 -22.50
N SER A 215 4.47 1.63 -22.35
CA SER A 215 5.90 1.89 -22.50
C SER A 215 6.76 1.31 -21.38
N ARG A 216 6.18 0.68 -20.36
CA ARG A 216 6.92 -0.01 -19.30
C ARG A 216 7.44 -1.38 -19.73
N ALA A 217 6.87 -1.96 -20.80
CA ALA A 217 7.25 -3.28 -21.27
C ALA A 217 8.55 -3.22 -22.08
N ARG A 218 9.56 -4.00 -21.68
CA ARG A 218 10.81 -4.18 -22.45
C ARG A 218 10.70 -5.30 -23.48
N GLN A 219 10.05 -6.40 -23.13
CA GLN A 219 9.99 -7.59 -23.99
C GLN A 219 8.55 -7.98 -24.35
N ARG A 220 7.66 -8.10 -23.37
CA ARG A 220 6.30 -8.60 -23.58
C ARG A 220 5.26 -7.68 -22.96
N LEU A 221 4.25 -7.34 -23.75
CA LEU A 221 3.09 -6.54 -23.34
C LEU A 221 1.82 -7.34 -23.63
N ALA A 222 0.94 -7.43 -22.63
CA ALA A 222 -0.45 -7.83 -22.82
C ALA A 222 -1.37 -6.68 -22.39
N VAL A 223 -2.36 -6.34 -23.22
CA VAL A 223 -3.38 -5.34 -22.88
C VAL A 223 -4.73 -6.04 -22.83
N VAL A 224 -5.39 -5.97 -21.67
CA VAL A 224 -6.64 -6.69 -21.40
C VAL A 224 -7.72 -5.68 -21.04
N PHE A 225 -8.77 -5.62 -21.84
CA PHE A 225 -9.96 -4.83 -21.53
C PHE A 225 -10.98 -5.71 -20.80
N LEU A 226 -11.41 -5.30 -19.61
CA LEU A 226 -12.43 -5.99 -18.83
C LEU A 226 -13.86 -5.60 -19.27
N THR A 227 -13.98 -4.50 -20.01
CA THR A 227 -15.23 -4.01 -20.58
C THR A 227 -15.18 -4.09 -22.11
N ASP A 228 -16.32 -4.34 -22.74
CA ASP A 228 -16.41 -4.36 -24.20
C ASP A 228 -15.94 -3.04 -24.82
N LEU A 229 -15.02 -3.15 -25.77
CA LEU A 229 -14.59 -2.01 -26.57
C LEU A 229 -15.72 -1.55 -27.49
N PRO A 230 -15.92 -0.22 -27.64
CA PRO A 230 -16.79 0.31 -28.68
C PRO A 230 -16.42 -0.25 -30.07
N PRO A 231 -17.40 -0.49 -30.96
CA PRO A 231 -17.13 -1.03 -32.30
C PRO A 231 -16.03 -0.29 -33.07
N GLU A 232 -15.99 1.04 -32.92
CA GLU A 232 -15.03 1.94 -33.58
C GLU A 232 -13.62 1.85 -32.97
N ALA A 233 -13.48 1.41 -31.72
CA ALA A 233 -12.19 1.24 -31.07
C ALA A 233 -11.46 -0.03 -31.52
N LYS A 234 -12.19 -1.09 -31.87
CA LYS A 234 -11.64 -2.39 -32.28
C LYS A 234 -10.66 -2.30 -33.46
N PRO A 235 -10.95 -1.61 -34.58
CA PRO A 235 -9.99 -1.49 -35.67
C PRO A 235 -8.72 -0.73 -35.25
N VAL A 236 -8.86 0.33 -34.45
CA VAL A 236 -7.71 1.12 -33.96
C VAL A 236 -6.82 0.28 -33.03
N ALA A 237 -7.42 -0.49 -32.12
CA ALA A 237 -6.67 -1.39 -31.25
C ALA A 237 -5.92 -2.48 -32.04
N ARG A 238 -6.57 -3.05 -33.07
CA ARG A 238 -5.93 -4.04 -33.95
C ARG A 238 -4.77 -3.46 -34.75
N ASP A 239 -4.90 -2.21 -35.20
CA ASP A 239 -3.83 -1.51 -35.89
C ASP A 239 -2.63 -1.25 -34.96
N TRP A 240 -2.89 -0.72 -33.76
CA TRP A 240 -1.84 -0.41 -32.77
C TRP A 240 -1.08 -1.65 -32.28
N PHE A 241 -1.77 -2.80 -32.18
CA PHE A 241 -1.19 -4.06 -31.71
C PHE A 241 -1.03 -5.09 -32.83
N ALA A 242 -0.91 -4.65 -34.09
CA ALA A 242 -0.86 -5.52 -35.26
C ALA A 242 0.30 -6.53 -35.26
N SER A 243 1.39 -6.23 -34.53
CA SER A 243 2.53 -7.14 -34.36
C SER A 243 2.31 -8.24 -33.31
N GLY A 244 1.21 -8.17 -32.56
CA GLY A 244 0.86 -9.09 -31.48
C GLY A 244 -0.28 -10.05 -31.83
N ILE A 245 -0.70 -10.83 -30.82
CA ILE A 245 -1.87 -11.69 -30.89
C ILE A 245 -3.05 -10.94 -30.29
N VAL A 246 -4.12 -10.76 -31.08
CA VAL A 246 -5.35 -10.09 -30.63
C VAL A 246 -6.44 -11.13 -30.41
N HIS A 247 -6.90 -11.25 -29.17
CA HIS A 247 -8.04 -12.08 -28.81
C HIS A 247 -9.33 -11.23 -28.80
N PRO A 248 -10.46 -11.77 -29.27
CA PRO A 248 -11.75 -11.10 -29.22
C PRO A 248 -12.34 -11.01 -27.82
#